data_AF-A0A392MCL6-F1
#
_entry.id   AF-A0A392MCL6-F1
#
_cell.length_a   1.000
_cell.length_b   1.000
_cell.length_c   1.000
_cell.angle_alpha   90.00
_cell.angle_beta   90.00
_cell.angle_gamma   90.00
#
_symmetry.space_group_name_H-M   'P 1'
#
loop_
_entity.id
_entity.type
_entity.pdbx_description
1 polymer ?
#
loop_
_entity_poly.entity_id
_entity_poly.type
_entity_poly.pdbx_seq_one_letter_code
_entity_poly.pdbx_strand_id
1 'polypeptide(L)'
;KKLARRLLFDKSANDDHERSILTKLKQQCGGQFTSKMEGMVTDLTLAKENQTSFEEYLNNTPNTDPGIDLTVTVLTTGFWPSYKSFDLSLPAEMVKCVEVFKEFYSTKTKHRKLTWIYSLGTCNISGKFDPKTVELVVTTYQASALLLFNSSDRLSYSEIMSQLNLLDEDVIRLLHSLSCAKYKILNKEPNTKTIAPTDYFEFNSKFTDKMRRIK
;
A
#
# COMPACT_ATOMS: atom_id res chain seq x y z
N LYS A 1 -10.02 -15.83 -3.35
CA LYS A 1 -8.75 -15.20 -3.78
C LYS A 1 -8.91 -14.28 -5.00
N LYS A 2 -9.41 -14.75 -6.16
CA LYS A 2 -9.60 -13.89 -7.36
C LYS A 2 -10.52 -12.70 -7.11
N LEU A 3 -11.66 -12.90 -6.44
CA LEU A 3 -12.58 -11.84 -6.05
C LEU A 3 -11.90 -10.75 -5.21
N ALA A 4 -11.15 -11.14 -4.18
CA ALA A 4 -10.45 -10.19 -3.29
C ALA A 4 -9.51 -9.25 -4.07
N ARG A 5 -8.80 -9.80 -5.07
CA ARG A 5 -7.90 -9.01 -5.91
C ARG A 5 -8.66 -8.00 -6.78
N ARG A 6 -9.79 -8.42 -7.38
CA ARG A 6 -10.65 -7.51 -8.16
C ARG A 6 -11.19 -6.38 -7.28
N LEU A 7 -11.80 -6.76 -6.15
CA LEU A 7 -12.39 -5.83 -5.20
C LEU A 7 -11.40 -4.77 -4.66
N LEU A 8 -10.13 -5.13 -4.41
CA LEU A 8 -9.14 -4.19 -3.86
C LEU A 8 -8.38 -3.39 -4.91
N PHE A 9 -8.11 -3.96 -6.09
CA PHE A 9 -7.18 -3.36 -7.05
C PHE A 9 -7.81 -2.99 -8.40
N ASP A 10 -8.98 -3.52 -8.72
CA ASP A 10 -9.64 -3.30 -10.00
C ASP A 10 -10.81 -2.31 -9.83
N LYS A 11 -10.48 -1.02 -9.82
CA LYS A 11 -11.45 0.07 -9.72
C LYS A 11 -12.42 0.16 -10.92
N SER A 12 -12.22 -0.65 -11.97
CA SER A 12 -13.10 -0.70 -13.14
C SER A 12 -14.22 -1.74 -13.00
N ALA A 13 -14.20 -2.56 -11.96
CA ALA A 13 -15.25 -3.52 -11.69
C ALA A 13 -16.55 -2.81 -11.28
N ASN A 14 -17.64 -3.10 -11.99
CA ASN A 14 -18.96 -2.59 -11.66
C ASN A 14 -19.47 -3.31 -10.39
N ASP A 15 -19.67 -2.57 -9.30
CA ASP A 15 -20.20 -3.06 -8.02
C ASP A 15 -21.51 -3.84 -8.19
N ASP A 16 -22.39 -3.41 -9.11
CA ASP A 16 -23.67 -4.08 -9.39
C ASP A 16 -23.45 -5.43 -10.08
N HIS A 17 -22.41 -5.54 -10.90
CA HIS A 17 -22.04 -6.79 -11.54
C HIS A 17 -21.51 -7.80 -10.52
N GLU A 18 -20.68 -7.36 -9.57
CA GLU A 18 -20.21 -8.21 -8.46
C GLU A 18 -21.38 -8.72 -7.62
N ARG A 19 -22.34 -7.84 -7.27
CA ARG A 19 -23.55 -8.20 -6.51
C ARG A 19 -24.46 -9.17 -7.28
N SER A 20 -24.62 -8.96 -8.59
CA SER A 20 -25.41 -9.84 -9.45
C SER A 20 -24.81 -11.24 -9.53
N ILE A 21 -23.49 -11.34 -9.73
CA ILE A 21 -22.77 -12.62 -9.73
C ILE A 21 -22.94 -13.35 -8.40
N LEU A 22 -22.78 -12.64 -7.27
CA LEU A 22 -22.94 -13.24 -5.94
C LEU A 22 -24.36 -13.75 -5.70
N THR A 23 -25.37 -13.00 -6.14
CA THR A 23 -26.78 -13.43 -6.05
C THR A 23 -27.02 -14.74 -6.81
N LYS A 24 -26.51 -14.84 -8.04
CA LYS A 24 -26.62 -16.07 -8.85
C LYS A 24 -25.88 -17.25 -8.23
N LEU A 25 -24.67 -17.02 -7.71
CA LEU A 25 -23.90 -18.04 -7.00
C LEU A 25 -24.61 -18.53 -5.75
N LYS A 26 -25.25 -17.63 -5.00
CA LYS A 26 -26.03 -17.97 -3.80
C LYS A 26 -27.23 -18.86 -4.14
N GLN A 27 -27.92 -18.57 -5.24
CA GLN A 27 -29.03 -19.37 -5.72
C GLN A 27 -28.60 -20.79 -6.12
N GLN A 28 -27.43 -20.93 -6.76
CA GLN A 28 -26.94 -22.22 -7.26
C GLN A 28 -26.22 -23.06 -6.20
N CYS A 29 -25.47 -22.42 -5.30
CA CYS A 29 -24.55 -23.09 -4.38
C CYS A 29 -24.92 -22.91 -2.89
N GLY A 30 -25.94 -22.12 -2.58
CA GLY A 30 -26.40 -21.84 -1.22
C GLY A 30 -25.61 -20.75 -0.49
N GLY A 31 -26.21 -20.21 0.58
CA GLY A 31 -25.66 -19.06 1.33
C GLY A 31 -24.39 -19.35 2.12
N GLN A 32 -24.18 -20.59 2.58
CA GLN A 32 -22.94 -20.96 3.28
C GLN A 32 -21.71 -20.85 2.35
N PHE A 33 -21.88 -21.18 1.07
CA PHE A 33 -20.82 -21.09 0.08
C PHE A 33 -20.42 -19.64 -0.20
N THR A 34 -21.40 -18.73 -0.28
CA THR A 34 -21.18 -17.32 -0.61
C THR A 34 -20.88 -16.43 0.59
N SER A 35 -21.11 -16.89 1.82
CA SER A 35 -21.01 -16.11 3.05
C SER A 35 -19.73 -15.26 3.16
N LYS A 36 -18.55 -15.82 2.88
CA LYS A 36 -17.29 -15.07 2.93
C LYS A 36 -17.20 -13.98 1.85
N MET A 37 -17.70 -14.28 0.65
CA MET A 37 -17.68 -13.33 -0.47
C MET A 37 -18.67 -12.18 -0.26
N GLU A 38 -19.84 -12.49 0.31
CA GLU A 38 -20.82 -11.49 0.75
C GLU A 38 -20.19 -10.56 1.80
N GLY A 39 -19.52 -11.13 2.81
CA GLY A 39 -18.79 -10.35 3.82
C GLY A 39 -17.72 -9.42 3.23
N MET A 40 -16.98 -9.87 2.21
CA MET A 40 -16.00 -9.01 1.52
C MET A 40 -16.65 -7.80 0.83
N VAL A 41 -17.82 -7.98 0.21
CA VAL A 41 -18.57 -6.87 -0.42
C VAL A 41 -19.17 -5.94 0.64
N THR A 42 -19.65 -6.48 1.75
CA THR A 42 -20.10 -5.68 2.89
C THR A 42 -18.99 -4.81 3.45
N ASP A 43 -17.79 -5.37 3.68
CA ASP A 43 -16.63 -4.61 4.17
C ASP A 43 -16.30 -3.42 3.24
N LEU A 44 -16.33 -3.61 1.92
CA LEU A 44 -16.09 -2.52 0.96
C LEU A 44 -17.20 -1.48 0.92
N THR A 45 -18.44 -1.89 1.17
CA THR A 45 -19.57 -0.95 1.25
C THR A 45 -19.39 -0.06 2.48
N LEU A 46 -19.06 -0.66 3.62
CA LEU A 46 -18.80 0.05 4.88
C LEU A 46 -17.53 0.89 4.84
N ALA A 47 -16.56 0.57 3.98
CA ALA A 47 -15.33 1.34 3.86
C ALA A 47 -15.59 2.80 3.48
N LYS A 48 -16.58 3.08 2.62
CA LYS A 48 -16.93 4.45 2.23
C LYS A 48 -17.48 5.25 3.42
N GLU A 49 -18.41 4.68 4.17
CA GLU A 49 -18.98 5.32 5.37
C GLU A 49 -17.94 5.52 6.47
N ASN A 50 -17.06 4.54 6.66
CA ASN A 50 -15.97 4.62 7.62
C ASN A 50 -14.94 5.70 7.23
N GLN A 51 -14.67 5.87 5.93
CA GLN A 51 -13.80 6.92 5.42
C GLN A 51 -14.40 8.31 5.66
N THR A 52 -15.70 8.51 5.36
CA THR A 52 -16.38 9.79 5.66
C THR A 52 -16.35 10.11 7.16
N SER A 53 -16.62 9.11 8.02
CA SER A 53 -16.49 9.29 9.48
C SER A 53 -15.07 9.67 9.91
N PHE A 54 -14.05 9.15 9.23
CA PHE A 54 -12.66 9.46 9.54
C PHE A 54 -12.32 10.90 9.14
N GLU A 55 -12.76 11.35 7.96
CA GLU A 55 -12.60 12.72 7.50
C GLU A 55 -13.31 13.73 8.43
N GLU A 56 -14.52 13.41 8.88
CA GLU A 56 -15.24 14.20 9.89
C GLU A 56 -14.46 14.25 11.22
N TYR A 57 -13.87 13.14 11.66
CA TYR A 57 -13.04 13.10 12.86
C TYR A 57 -11.80 14.00 12.74
N LEU A 58 -11.13 14.00 11.59
CA LEU A 58 -9.98 14.87 11.33
C LEU A 58 -10.37 16.35 11.35
N ASN A 59 -11.51 16.71 10.76
CA ASN A 59 -11.99 18.09 10.73
C ASN A 59 -12.41 18.60 12.11
N ASN A 60 -12.91 17.73 12.97
CA ASN A 60 -13.38 18.09 14.32
C ASN A 60 -12.28 18.05 15.39
N THR A 61 -11.13 17.44 15.09
CA THR A 61 -10.05 17.24 16.06
C THR A 61 -8.81 18.05 15.65
N PRO A 62 -8.63 19.28 16.17
CA PRO A 62 -7.50 20.13 15.79
C PRO A 62 -6.16 19.45 16.11
N ASN A 63 -5.13 19.72 15.29
CA ASN A 63 -3.78 19.14 15.36
C ASN A 63 -3.65 17.65 15.04
N THR A 64 -4.71 16.99 14.56
CA THR A 64 -4.69 15.55 14.23
C THR A 64 -4.38 15.28 12.77
N ASP A 65 -4.35 16.32 11.92
CA ASP A 65 -4.02 16.18 10.50
C ASP A 65 -2.61 15.58 10.32
N PRO A 66 -2.48 14.40 9.70
CA PRO A 66 -1.17 13.80 9.45
C PRO A 66 -0.37 14.53 8.36
N GLY A 67 -0.98 15.45 7.59
CA GLY A 67 -0.35 16.16 6.48
C GLY A 67 -0.25 15.33 5.20
N ILE A 68 -0.88 14.15 5.18
CA ILE A 68 -0.95 13.23 4.05
C ILE A 68 -2.41 12.78 3.91
N ASP A 69 -2.92 12.80 2.68
CA ASP A 69 -4.23 12.23 2.37
C ASP A 69 -4.22 10.71 2.59
N LEU A 70 -5.13 10.23 3.45
CA LEU A 70 -5.19 8.84 3.89
C LEU A 70 -6.58 8.25 3.66
N THR A 71 -6.63 7.21 2.82
CA THR A 71 -7.80 6.35 2.67
C THR A 71 -7.54 4.97 3.27
N VAL A 72 -8.42 4.52 4.17
CA VAL A 72 -8.26 3.21 4.84
C VAL A 72 -9.46 2.31 4.63
N THR A 73 -9.21 1.11 4.10
CA THR A 73 -10.21 0.05 3.94
C THR A 73 -10.02 -0.99 5.04
N VAL A 74 -10.99 -1.09 5.96
CA VAL A 74 -10.98 -2.11 7.03
C VAL A 74 -11.56 -3.42 6.53
N LEU A 75 -10.82 -4.52 6.70
CA LEU A 75 -11.19 -5.85 6.21
C LEU A 75 -11.45 -6.80 7.39
N THR A 76 -12.56 -7.54 7.36
CA THR A 76 -12.93 -8.48 8.43
C THR A 76 -12.15 -9.80 8.28
N THR A 77 -11.37 -10.15 9.31
CA THR A 77 -10.65 -11.43 9.36
C THR A 77 -11.64 -12.60 9.23
N GLY A 78 -11.32 -13.57 8.37
CA GLY A 78 -12.17 -14.75 8.12
C GLY A 78 -12.99 -14.67 6.84
N PHE A 79 -13.32 -13.48 6.36
CA PHE A 79 -13.93 -13.27 5.03
C PHE A 79 -12.89 -13.13 3.93
N TRP A 80 -11.80 -12.42 4.23
CA TRP A 80 -10.71 -12.20 3.28
C TRP A 80 -9.66 -13.31 3.30
N PRO A 81 -8.93 -13.53 2.18
CA PRO A 81 -7.77 -14.40 2.19
C PRO A 81 -6.75 -13.99 3.25
N SER A 82 -6.00 -14.94 3.79
CA SER A 82 -4.85 -14.62 4.63
C SER A 82 -3.77 -13.94 3.80
N TYR A 83 -3.32 -12.77 4.27
CA TYR A 83 -2.19 -12.04 3.72
C TYR A 83 -1.02 -12.14 4.69
N LYS A 84 0.20 -12.26 4.16
CA LYS A 84 1.39 -12.16 5.01
C LYS A 84 1.51 -10.72 5.51
N SER A 85 1.59 -10.54 6.81
CA SER A 85 1.94 -9.27 7.45
C SER A 85 3.38 -9.36 7.95
N PHE A 86 4.14 -8.30 7.73
CA PHE A 86 5.49 -8.13 8.27
C PHE A 86 5.54 -6.79 9.00
N ASP A 87 6.40 -6.70 10.01
CA ASP A 87 6.65 -5.47 10.74
C ASP A 87 7.56 -4.57 9.90
N LEU A 88 6.98 -3.89 8.92
CA LEU A 88 7.65 -2.88 8.12
C LEU A 88 7.94 -1.65 9.00
N SER A 89 9.20 -1.24 9.06
CA SER A 89 9.58 0.05 9.63
C SER A 89 9.17 1.16 8.67
N LEU A 90 8.01 1.76 8.94
CA LEU A 90 7.46 2.85 8.15
C LEU A 90 8.22 4.17 8.37
N PRO A 91 8.29 5.03 7.35
CA PRO A 91 8.69 6.43 7.52
C PRO A 91 7.79 7.17 8.51
N ALA A 92 8.34 8.16 9.21
CA ALA A 92 7.67 8.87 10.31
C ALA A 92 6.31 9.46 9.91
N GLU A 93 6.21 9.98 8.68
CA GLU A 93 4.98 10.54 8.15
C GLU A 93 3.87 9.49 7.99
N MET A 94 4.22 8.26 7.59
CA MET A 94 3.28 7.15 7.49
C MET A 94 2.92 6.56 8.86
N VAL A 95 3.86 6.57 9.82
CA VAL A 95 3.58 6.18 11.20
C VAL A 95 2.50 7.07 11.80
N LYS A 96 2.60 8.39 11.61
CA LYS A 96 1.59 9.36 12.08
C LYS A 96 0.21 9.04 11.50
N CYS A 97 0.10 8.74 10.21
CA CYS A 97 -1.16 8.31 9.58
C CYS A 97 -1.77 7.07 10.26
N VAL A 98 -0.94 6.06 10.53
CA VAL A 98 -1.36 4.82 11.18
C VAL A 98 -1.87 5.07 12.61
N GLU A 99 -1.18 5.90 13.37
CA GLU A 99 -1.54 6.24 14.75
C GLU A 99 -2.86 7.01 14.82
N VAL A 100 -3.02 8.04 13.98
CA VAL A 100 -4.24 8.85 13.90
C VAL A 100 -5.45 7.99 13.53
N PHE A 101 -5.31 7.10 12.54
CA PHE A 101 -6.40 6.20 12.18
C PHE A 101 -6.72 5.20 13.30
N LYS A 102 -5.70 4.70 14.02
CA LYS A 102 -5.88 3.79 15.16
C LYS A 102 -6.64 4.47 16.30
N GLU A 103 -6.33 5.73 16.59
CA GLU A 103 -7.05 6.53 17.60
C GLU A 103 -8.52 6.68 17.20
N PHE A 104 -8.79 7.15 15.97
CA PHE A 104 -10.13 7.23 15.42
C PHE A 104 -10.89 5.90 15.55
N TYR A 105 -10.30 4.79 15.09
CA TYR A 105 -10.98 3.50 15.08
C TYR A 105 -11.27 2.95 16.48
N SER A 106 -10.44 3.30 17.47
CA SER A 106 -10.66 2.93 18.87
C SER A 106 -11.90 3.59 19.48
N THR A 107 -12.29 4.76 18.99
CA THR A 107 -13.54 5.44 19.41
C THR A 107 -14.79 4.70 18.93
N LYS A 108 -14.69 4.02 17.77
CA LYS A 108 -15.79 3.24 17.17
C LYS A 108 -15.91 1.85 17.80
N THR A 109 -14.80 1.18 18.07
CA THR A 109 -14.80 -0.19 18.61
C THR A 109 -13.68 -0.41 19.63
N LYS A 110 -14.04 -0.71 20.89
CA LYS A 110 -13.06 -0.96 21.97
C LYS A 110 -12.51 -2.39 22.02
N HIS A 111 -13.13 -3.33 21.31
CA HIS A 111 -12.80 -4.76 21.40
C HIS A 111 -12.14 -5.33 20.14
N ARG A 112 -11.83 -4.49 19.14
CA ARG A 112 -11.22 -4.92 17.88
C ARG A 112 -9.75 -4.51 17.83
N LYS A 113 -8.91 -5.41 17.33
CA LYS A 113 -7.50 -5.14 17.05
C LYS A 113 -7.30 -4.99 15.54
N LEU A 114 -6.71 -3.89 15.12
CA LEU A 114 -6.31 -3.68 13.73
C LEU A 114 -4.92 -4.28 13.47
N THR A 115 -4.74 -4.87 12.30
CA THR A 115 -3.45 -5.33 11.78
C THR A 115 -3.30 -4.77 10.37
N TRP A 116 -2.24 -4.01 10.12
CA TRP A 116 -2.00 -3.39 8.82
C TRP A 116 -1.38 -4.38 7.85
N ILE A 117 -1.89 -4.40 6.62
CA ILE A 117 -1.39 -5.26 5.54
C ILE A 117 -0.76 -4.37 4.46
N TYR A 118 0.47 -3.92 4.70
CA TYR A 118 1.17 -2.98 3.81
C TYR A 118 1.38 -3.51 2.38
N SER A 119 1.35 -4.83 2.18
CA SER A 119 1.40 -5.44 0.83
C SER A 119 0.19 -5.13 -0.05
N LEU A 120 -0.92 -4.66 0.53
CA LEU A 120 -2.12 -4.25 -0.20
C LEU A 120 -2.18 -2.73 -0.39
N GLY A 121 -1.30 -1.97 0.28
CA GLY A 121 -1.30 -0.52 0.25
C GLY A 121 -0.69 0.05 -1.03
N THR A 122 -1.17 1.23 -1.40
CA THR A 122 -0.66 2.04 -2.51
C THR A 122 -0.44 3.46 -2.03
N CYS A 123 0.64 4.08 -2.48
CA CYS A 123 1.00 5.46 -2.16
C CYS A 123 1.22 6.24 -3.46
N ASN A 124 0.81 7.51 -3.47
CA ASN A 124 1.17 8.45 -4.51
C ASN A 124 2.26 9.36 -3.94
N ILE A 125 3.45 9.33 -4.51
CA ILE A 125 4.58 10.15 -4.08
C ILE A 125 5.03 11.06 -5.21
N SER A 126 5.54 12.24 -4.85
CA SER A 126 6.05 13.22 -5.82
C SER A 126 7.57 13.12 -5.88
N GLY A 127 8.09 12.53 -6.96
CA GLY A 127 9.53 12.43 -7.20
C GLY A 127 10.04 13.69 -7.88
N LYS A 128 10.95 14.42 -7.21
CA LYS A 128 11.61 15.61 -7.76
C LYS A 128 12.87 15.18 -8.52
N PHE A 129 12.74 14.99 -9.82
CA PHE A 129 13.87 14.72 -10.72
C PHE A 129 14.36 16.01 -11.37
N ASP A 130 15.63 16.05 -11.78
CA ASP A 130 16.25 17.22 -12.41
C ASP A 130 15.45 17.70 -13.65
N PRO A 131 14.96 16.81 -14.54
CA PRO A 131 14.23 17.26 -15.73
C PRO A 131 12.80 17.73 -15.42
N LYS A 132 12.13 17.10 -14.45
CA LYS A 132 10.75 17.41 -14.03
C LYS A 132 10.34 16.62 -12.79
N THR A 133 9.34 17.15 -12.10
CA THR A 133 8.59 16.37 -11.10
C THR A 133 7.72 15.30 -11.75
N VAL A 134 7.76 14.07 -11.22
CA VAL A 134 6.94 12.93 -11.68
C VAL A 134 6.16 12.36 -10.50
N GLU A 135 4.86 12.11 -10.71
CA GLU A 135 4.03 11.41 -9.74
C GLU A 135 4.24 9.90 -9.87
N LEU A 136 4.64 9.25 -8.78
CA LEU A 136 4.85 7.81 -8.72
C LEU A 136 3.70 7.17 -7.92
N VAL A 137 2.98 6.25 -8.55
CA VAL A 137 1.99 5.40 -7.89
C VAL A 137 2.66 4.08 -7.55
N VAL A 138 3.04 3.92 -6.30
CA VAL A 138 3.89 2.82 -5.83
C VAL A 138 3.21 2.04 -4.72
N THR A 139 3.71 0.83 -4.43
CA THR A 139 3.31 0.10 -3.22
C THR A 139 3.84 0.78 -1.95
N THR A 140 3.26 0.49 -0.79
CA THR A 140 3.77 1.02 0.49
C THR A 140 5.23 0.65 0.75
N TYR A 141 5.66 -0.56 0.35
CA TYR A 141 7.07 -0.97 0.45
C TYR A 141 7.99 -0.13 -0.42
N GLN A 142 7.61 0.12 -1.68
CA GLN A 142 8.35 0.98 -2.60
C GLN A 142 8.41 2.42 -2.11
N ALA A 143 7.31 2.97 -1.62
CA ALA A 143 7.32 4.31 -1.03
C ALA A 143 8.24 4.40 0.19
N SER A 144 8.18 3.42 1.08
CA SER A 144 9.04 3.37 2.28
C SER A 144 10.52 3.33 1.91
N ALA A 145 10.90 2.52 0.92
CA ALA A 145 12.27 2.46 0.42
C ALA A 145 12.72 3.76 -0.24
N LEU A 146 11.88 4.37 -1.08
CA LEU A 146 12.22 5.61 -1.79
C LEU A 146 12.39 6.79 -0.82
N LEU A 147 11.61 6.83 0.27
CA LEU A 147 11.69 7.89 1.26
C LEU A 147 13.00 7.87 2.06
N LEU A 148 13.70 6.73 2.17
CA LEU A 148 15.02 6.67 2.81
C LEU A 148 16.04 7.59 2.10
N PHE A 149 15.92 7.70 0.78
CA PHE A 149 16.83 8.51 -0.05
C PHE A 149 16.61 10.02 0.09
N ASN A 150 15.59 10.47 0.83
CA ASN A 150 15.49 11.89 1.20
C ASN A 150 16.54 12.32 2.23
N SER A 151 17.11 11.35 2.96
CA SER A 151 18.09 11.57 4.03
C SER A 151 19.46 10.95 3.73
N SER A 152 19.61 10.28 2.59
CA SER A 152 20.82 9.55 2.22
C SER A 152 20.95 9.50 0.71
N ASP A 153 22.08 9.97 0.17
CA ASP A 153 22.31 9.97 -1.28
C ASP A 153 22.55 8.56 -1.83
N ARG A 154 23.15 7.69 -1.00
CA ARG A 154 23.54 6.33 -1.34
C ARG A 154 23.28 5.39 -0.17
N LEU A 155 22.73 4.22 -0.46
CA LEU A 155 22.45 3.16 0.53
C LEU A 155 22.87 1.79 -0.02
N SER A 156 23.47 0.97 0.83
CA SER A 156 23.71 -0.45 0.55
C SER A 156 22.43 -1.28 0.70
N TYR A 157 22.42 -2.45 0.06
CA TYR A 157 21.38 -3.45 0.25
C TYR A 157 21.09 -3.75 1.74
N SER A 158 22.16 -3.95 2.53
CA SER A 158 22.05 -4.26 3.96
C SER A 158 21.45 -3.13 4.79
N GLU A 159 21.78 -1.88 4.47
CA GLU A 159 21.20 -0.71 5.15
C GLU A 159 19.70 -0.60 4.87
N ILE A 160 19.28 -0.75 3.61
CA ILE A 160 17.86 -0.72 3.23
C ILE A 160 17.10 -1.85 3.91
N MET A 161 17.65 -3.07 3.91
CA MET A 161 17.05 -4.23 4.58
C MET A 161 16.86 -3.97 6.08
N SER A 162 17.89 -3.45 6.75
CA SER A 162 17.86 -3.16 8.19
C SER A 162 16.92 -2.02 8.53
N GLN A 163 16.92 -0.93 7.75
CA GLN A 163 16.09 0.25 8.03
C GLN A 163 14.59 -0.04 7.81
N LEU A 164 14.25 -0.87 6.82
CA LEU A 164 12.86 -1.24 6.54
C LEU A 164 12.37 -2.47 7.33
N ASN A 165 13.28 -3.19 7.99
CA ASN A 165 13.00 -4.46 8.67
C ASN A 165 12.31 -5.50 7.75
N LEU A 166 12.90 -5.70 6.56
CA LEU A 166 12.38 -6.62 5.55
C LEU A 166 13.19 -7.91 5.46
N LEU A 167 12.55 -8.98 5.00
CA LEU A 167 13.22 -10.24 4.67
C LEU A 167 13.93 -10.13 3.31
N ASP A 168 14.99 -10.93 3.16
CA ASP A 168 15.87 -10.92 1.98
C ASP A 168 15.09 -11.05 0.65
N GLU A 169 14.18 -12.03 0.56
CA GLU A 169 13.37 -12.24 -0.65
C GLU A 169 12.49 -11.03 -1.03
N ASP A 170 12.00 -10.30 -0.02
CA ASP A 170 11.13 -9.14 -0.22
C ASP A 170 11.95 -7.91 -0.63
N VAL A 171 13.13 -7.71 -0.04
CA VAL A 171 14.07 -6.64 -0.43
C VAL A 171 14.57 -6.83 -1.86
N ILE A 172 14.91 -8.06 -2.27
CA ILE A 172 15.32 -8.36 -3.64
C ILE A 172 14.24 -7.95 -4.64
N ARG A 173 12.98 -8.33 -4.40
CA ARG A 173 11.85 -8.00 -5.29
C ARG A 173 11.59 -6.50 -5.33
N LEU A 174 11.63 -5.86 -4.15
CA LEU A 174 11.46 -4.43 -3.97
C LEU A 174 12.50 -3.63 -4.76
N LEU A 175 13.78 -3.90 -4.54
CA LEU A 175 14.88 -3.18 -5.18
C LEU A 175 14.93 -3.48 -6.68
N HIS A 176 14.72 -4.73 -7.09
CA HIS A 176 14.62 -5.08 -8.52
C HIS A 176 13.54 -4.24 -9.23
N SER A 177 12.38 -4.04 -8.59
CA SER A 177 11.29 -3.25 -9.17
C SER A 177 11.62 -1.76 -9.34
N LEU A 178 12.54 -1.22 -8.54
CA LEU A 178 12.91 0.19 -8.52
C LEU A 178 14.18 0.50 -9.33
N SER A 179 15.07 -0.48 -9.54
CA SER A 179 16.38 -0.26 -10.18
C SER A 179 16.60 -1.05 -11.49
N CYS A 180 15.96 -2.21 -11.63
CA CYS A 180 16.24 -3.13 -12.74
C CYS A 180 15.08 -3.24 -13.75
N ALA A 181 13.86 -2.94 -13.31
CA ALA A 181 12.65 -3.03 -14.12
C ALA A 181 12.52 -1.85 -15.12
N LYS A 182 11.30 -1.64 -15.62
CA LYS A 182 10.98 -0.62 -16.63
C LYS A 182 11.36 0.80 -16.17
N TYR A 183 11.01 1.15 -14.95
CA TYR A 183 11.25 2.47 -14.37
C TYR A 183 12.41 2.40 -13.38
N LYS A 184 13.57 2.90 -13.80
CA LYS A 184 14.80 2.91 -13.00
C LYS A 184 14.86 4.18 -12.16
N ILE A 185 14.03 4.21 -11.13
CA ILE A 185 13.96 5.31 -10.16
C ILE A 185 15.22 5.34 -9.29
N LEU A 186 15.82 4.17 -9.05
CA LEU A 186 17.11 4.04 -8.39
C LEU A 186 18.18 3.58 -9.39
N ASN A 187 19.36 4.20 -9.30
CA ASN A 187 20.57 3.68 -9.91
C ASN A 187 21.13 2.57 -9.01
N LYS A 188 21.69 1.54 -9.63
CA LYS A 188 22.27 0.38 -8.95
C LYS A 188 23.72 0.23 -9.36
N GLU A 189 24.59 -0.02 -8.38
CA GLU A 189 25.99 -0.33 -8.58
C GLU A 189 26.34 -1.68 -7.92
N PRO A 190 26.86 -2.67 -8.68
CA PRO A 190 27.06 -2.68 -10.13
C PRO A 190 25.75 -2.74 -10.93
N ASN A 191 25.74 -2.15 -12.13
CA ASN A 191 24.58 -2.12 -13.03
C ASN A 191 24.35 -3.49 -13.71
N THR A 192 23.78 -4.42 -12.96
CA THR A 192 23.38 -5.76 -13.42
C THR A 192 21.87 -5.93 -13.35
N LYS A 193 21.35 -7.02 -13.93
CA LYS A 193 19.90 -7.31 -13.97
C LYS A 193 19.39 -7.98 -12.68
N THR A 194 20.26 -8.36 -11.76
CA THR A 194 19.94 -9.10 -10.53
C THR A 194 20.35 -8.29 -9.31
N ILE A 195 19.64 -8.46 -8.20
CA ILE A 195 19.99 -7.85 -6.91
C ILE A 195 20.89 -8.83 -6.14
N ALA A 196 21.95 -8.30 -5.55
CA ALA A 196 22.90 -9.00 -4.70
C ALA A 196 23.10 -8.21 -3.38
N PRO A 197 23.44 -8.89 -2.26
CA PRO A 197 23.64 -8.23 -0.97
C PRO A 197 24.79 -7.20 -0.91
N THR A 198 25.70 -7.24 -1.89
CA THR A 198 26.82 -6.30 -2.02
C THR A 198 26.49 -5.05 -2.85
N ASP A 199 25.26 -4.95 -3.36
CA ASP A 199 24.86 -3.85 -4.22
C ASP A 199 24.63 -2.55 -3.44
N TYR A 200 24.86 -1.43 -4.13
CA TYR A 200 24.54 -0.09 -3.68
C TYR A 200 23.48 0.55 -4.58
N PHE A 201 22.69 1.42 -3.99
CA PHE A 201 21.58 2.10 -4.64
C PHE A 201 21.68 3.60 -4.39
N GLU A 202 21.32 4.39 -5.39
CA GLU A 202 21.31 5.85 -5.36
C GLU A 202 20.05 6.35 -6.06
N PHE A 203 19.51 7.50 -5.63
CA PHE A 203 18.37 8.10 -6.33
C PHE A 203 18.78 8.55 -7.74
N ASN A 204 18.03 8.14 -8.77
CA ASN A 204 18.31 8.53 -10.14
C ASN A 204 17.72 9.91 -10.45
N SER A 205 18.40 10.99 -10.03
CA SER A 205 17.93 12.37 -10.25
C SER A 205 17.67 12.71 -11.72
N LYS A 206 18.37 12.04 -12.66
CA LYS A 206 18.27 12.24 -14.10
C LYS A 206 17.16 11.43 -14.77
N PHE A 207 16.39 10.65 -14.02
CA PHE A 207 15.29 9.87 -14.56
C PHE A 207 14.28 10.76 -15.31
N THR A 208 13.78 10.26 -16.43
CA THR A 208 12.75 10.92 -17.23
C THR A 208 11.84 9.88 -17.87
N ASP A 209 10.57 10.25 -18.04
CA ASP A 209 9.57 9.47 -18.77
C ASP A 209 8.66 10.42 -19.55
N LYS A 210 7.96 9.94 -20.59
CA LYS A 210 6.99 10.79 -21.31
C LYS A 210 5.78 11.13 -20.44
N MET A 211 5.34 10.20 -19.60
CA MET A 211 4.21 10.38 -18.70
C MET A 211 4.59 11.26 -17.49
N ARG A 212 3.61 11.99 -16.96
CA ARG A 212 3.77 12.74 -15.70
C ARG A 212 3.43 11.90 -14.47
N ARG A 213 2.66 10.83 -14.66
CA ARG A 213 2.25 9.87 -13.64
C ARG A 213 2.59 8.46 -14.12
N ILE A 214 3.33 7.71 -13.31
CA ILE A 214 3.73 6.34 -13.61
C ILE A 214 3.36 5.40 -12.45
N LYS A 215 3.12 4.13 -12.77
CA LYS A 215 2.71 3.07 -11.85
C LYS A 215 3.56 1.83 -12.07
#